data_AF-A0A7X1KV79-F1
#
_entry.id   AF-A0A7X1KV79-F1
#
_cell.length_a   1.000
_cell.length_b   1.000
_cell.length_c   1.000
_cell.angle_alpha   90.00
_cell.angle_beta   90.00
_cell.angle_gamma   90.00
#
_symmetry.space_group_name_H-M   'P 1'
#
loop_
_entity.id
_entity.type
_entity.pdbx_description
1 polymer ?
#
loop_
_entity_poly.entity_id
_entity_poly.type
_entity_poly.pdbx_seq_one_letter_code
_entity_poly.pdbx_strand_id
1 'polypeptide(L)'
;MSVSAEDFLSQSGTLCESADEIAFRSSISRGYYAAYHKAEIAAQDLQLPVIKRVDGGVHEQLIRRFEGVGPGLRKIARRLRDRKRLRAMADYQLSEEVSREEAQLNLLEVTRLMSDLDRIRCSSTTTAKS
;
A
#
# COMPACT_ATOMS: atom_id res chain seq x y z
N MET A 1 13.03 16.43 10.18
CA MET A 1 11.99 16.56 9.14
C MET A 1 11.23 15.25 9.09
N SER A 2 9.90 15.27 9.10
CA SER A 2 9.06 14.08 8.94
C SER A 2 8.87 13.75 7.46
N VAL A 3 8.61 12.48 7.14
CA VAL A 3 8.31 12.01 5.77
C VAL A 3 6.82 11.66 5.63
N SER A 4 6.33 11.70 4.39
CA SER A 4 4.96 11.43 3.96
C SER A 4 4.85 10.12 3.17
N ALA A 5 3.62 9.66 2.90
CA ALA A 5 3.39 8.52 2.02
C ALA A 5 3.92 8.78 0.59
N GLU A 6 3.82 10.01 0.13
CA GLU A 6 4.29 10.47 -1.18
C GLU A 6 5.82 10.43 -1.28
N ASP A 7 6.54 10.69 -0.18
CA ASP A 7 8.01 10.58 -0.17
C ASP A 7 8.47 9.15 -0.41
N PHE A 8 7.76 8.16 0.15
CA PHE A 8 8.01 6.75 -0.14
C PHE A 8 7.73 6.40 -1.61
N LEU A 9 6.65 6.94 -2.19
CA LEU A 9 6.32 6.70 -3.61
C LEU A 9 7.38 7.31 -4.54
N SER A 10 7.80 8.54 -4.25
CA SER A 10 8.86 9.24 -4.99
C SER A 10 10.16 8.44 -4.96
N GLN A 11 10.57 7.97 -3.77
CA GLN A 11 11.76 7.13 -3.64
C GLN A 11 11.62 5.79 -4.38
N SER A 12 10.43 5.17 -4.35
CA SER A 12 10.13 3.95 -5.12
C SER A 12 10.35 4.18 -6.62
N GLY A 13 9.90 5.33 -7.14
CA GLY A 13 10.11 5.74 -8.54
C GLY A 13 11.57 5.92 -8.92
N THR A 14 12.37 6.56 -8.07
CA THR A 14 13.81 6.70 -8.34
C THR A 14 14.50 5.33 -8.37
N LEU A 15 14.13 4.42 -7.46
CA LEU A 15 14.77 3.12 -7.32
C LEU A 15 14.42 2.14 -8.44
N CYS A 16 13.22 2.20 -9.04
CA CYS A 16 12.87 1.30 -10.15
C CYS A 16 13.57 1.65 -11.47
N GLU A 17 14.18 2.83 -11.56
CA GLU A 17 14.96 3.27 -12.72
C GLU A 17 16.46 2.97 -12.59
N SER A 18 16.87 2.34 -11.48
CA SER A 18 18.25 1.86 -11.29
C SER A 18 18.55 0.64 -12.18
N ALA A 19 19.79 0.13 -12.10
CA ALA A 19 20.25 -0.98 -12.93
C ALA A 19 20.51 -2.27 -12.14
N ASP A 20 20.31 -2.25 -10.82
CA ASP A 20 20.62 -3.34 -9.91
C ASP A 20 19.39 -3.87 -9.17
N GLU A 21 19.39 -5.19 -8.97
CA GLU A 21 18.28 -5.92 -8.36
C GLU A 21 17.93 -5.42 -6.94
N ILE A 22 18.95 -5.00 -6.17
CA ILE A 22 18.75 -4.49 -4.81
C ILE A 22 17.94 -3.19 -4.79
N ALA A 23 18.09 -2.34 -5.81
CA ALA A 23 17.27 -1.16 -5.96
C ALA A 23 15.84 -1.52 -6.36
N PHE A 24 15.64 -2.53 -7.22
CA PHE A 24 14.30 -3.03 -7.57
C PHE A 24 13.55 -3.57 -6.35
N ARG A 25 14.21 -4.38 -5.53
CA ARG A 25 13.67 -4.84 -4.24
C ARG A 25 13.29 -3.68 -3.34
N SER A 26 14.21 -2.73 -3.18
CA SER A 26 13.98 -1.53 -2.38
C SER A 26 12.83 -0.71 -2.92
N SER A 27 12.68 -0.59 -4.24
CA SER A 27 11.57 0.10 -4.90
C SER A 27 10.24 -0.55 -4.53
N ILE A 28 10.14 -1.88 -4.59
CA ILE A 28 8.93 -2.61 -4.20
C ILE A 28 8.56 -2.30 -2.75
N SER A 29 9.54 -2.33 -1.85
CA SER A 29 9.33 -2.10 -0.43
C SER A 29 8.86 -0.67 -0.15
N ARG A 30 9.48 0.34 -0.78
CA ARG A 30 9.04 1.74 -0.65
C ARG A 30 7.65 1.96 -1.24
N GLY A 31 7.34 1.35 -2.39
CA GLY A 31 6.00 1.40 -2.97
C GLY A 31 4.94 0.83 -2.02
N TYR A 32 5.23 -0.30 -1.37
CA TYR A 32 4.31 -0.86 -0.37
C TYR A 32 4.09 0.08 0.82
N TYR A 33 5.17 0.66 1.38
CA TYR A 33 5.05 1.57 2.51
C TYR A 33 4.27 2.85 2.16
N ALA A 34 4.42 3.36 0.94
CA ALA A 34 3.60 4.46 0.43
C ALA A 34 2.10 4.12 0.48
N ALA A 35 1.71 2.95 -0.08
CA ALA A 35 0.32 2.49 -0.04
C ALA A 35 -0.17 2.20 1.39
N TYR A 36 0.68 1.63 2.25
CA TYR A 36 0.36 1.33 3.64
C TYR A 36 0.00 2.60 4.42
N HIS A 37 0.87 3.62 4.39
CA HIS A 37 0.63 4.86 5.12
C HIS A 37 -0.57 5.62 4.56
N LYS A 38 -0.75 5.63 3.23
CA LYS A 38 -1.97 6.20 2.62
C LYS A 38 -3.23 5.45 3.08
N ALA A 39 -3.17 4.14 3.20
CA ALA A 39 -4.28 3.33 3.70
C ALA A 39 -4.55 3.55 5.20
N GLU A 40 -3.54 3.82 6.03
CA GLU A 40 -3.76 4.20 7.43
C GLU A 40 -4.56 5.50 7.53
N ILE A 41 -4.16 6.53 6.77
CA ILE A 41 -4.87 7.80 6.70
C ILE A 41 -6.31 7.58 6.22
N ALA A 42 -6.50 6.84 5.13
CA ALA A 42 -7.83 6.54 4.61
C ALA A 42 -8.70 5.80 5.63
N ALA A 43 -8.14 4.83 6.35
CA ALA A 43 -8.86 4.09 7.37
C ALA A 43 -9.25 4.95 8.59
N GLN A 44 -8.43 5.96 8.93
CA GLN A 44 -8.74 6.94 9.96
C GLN A 44 -9.86 7.88 9.51
N ASP A 45 -9.75 8.46 8.32
CA ASP A 45 -10.75 9.40 7.77
C ASP A 45 -12.13 8.75 7.60
N LEU A 46 -12.15 7.49 7.14
CA LEU A 46 -13.37 6.68 6.99
C LEU A 46 -13.87 6.09 8.32
N GLN A 47 -13.17 6.32 9.43
CA GLN A 47 -13.51 5.78 10.75
C GLN A 47 -13.68 4.25 10.74
N LEU A 48 -12.85 3.55 9.96
CA LEU A 48 -12.95 2.09 9.84
C LEU A 48 -12.67 1.42 11.20
N PRO A 49 -13.38 0.35 11.56
CA PRO A 49 -13.24 -0.29 12.86
C PRO A 49 -11.80 -0.75 13.09
N VAL A 50 -11.30 -0.59 14.33
CA VAL A 50 -9.97 -1.06 14.71
C VAL A 50 -10.03 -2.55 15.02
N ILE A 51 -9.17 -3.34 14.38
CA ILE A 51 -9.10 -4.79 14.57
C ILE A 51 -7.93 -5.11 15.51
N LYS A 52 -8.21 -5.42 16.79
CA LYS A 52 -7.19 -5.58 17.84
C LYS A 52 -6.81 -7.03 18.21
N ARG A 53 -7.47 -8.05 17.63
CA ARG A 53 -7.36 -9.46 18.09
C ARG A 53 -7.33 -10.48 16.96
N VAL A 54 -6.54 -10.21 15.93
CA VAL A 54 -6.36 -11.16 14.83
C VAL A 54 -4.93 -11.68 14.87
N ASP A 55 -4.77 -12.98 14.66
CA ASP A 55 -3.50 -13.62 14.35
C ASP A 55 -2.91 -12.97 13.09
N GLY A 56 -2.05 -11.96 13.29
CA GLY A 56 -1.48 -11.15 12.23
C GLY A 56 -0.83 -9.86 12.74
N GLY A 57 0.33 -9.52 12.18
CA GLY A 57 1.01 -8.26 12.46
C GLY A 57 0.21 -7.03 12.02
N VAL A 58 0.69 -5.83 12.37
CA VAL A 58 0.03 -4.53 12.14
C VAL A 58 -0.47 -4.32 10.70
N HIS A 59 0.28 -4.83 9.71
CA HIS A 59 -0.09 -4.78 8.29
C HIS A 59 -1.39 -5.56 7.99
N GLU A 60 -1.54 -6.75 8.57
CA GLU A 60 -2.76 -7.55 8.35
C GLU A 60 -3.96 -6.94 9.08
N GLN A 61 -3.73 -6.35 10.25
CA GLN A 61 -4.76 -5.65 10.99
C GLN A 61 -5.33 -4.50 10.15
N LEU A 62 -4.47 -3.66 9.54
CA LEU A 62 -4.90 -2.58 8.64
C LEU A 62 -5.71 -3.12 7.46
N ILE A 63 -5.21 -4.15 6.76
CA ILE A 63 -5.88 -4.75 5.60
C ILE A 63 -7.31 -5.19 5.97
N ARG A 64 -7.48 -5.84 7.13
CA ARG A 64 -8.78 -6.32 7.59
C ARG A 64 -9.78 -5.20 7.91
N ARG A 65 -9.32 -4.00 8.28
CA ARG A 65 -10.20 -2.82 8.45
C ARG A 65 -10.98 -2.51 7.18
N PHE A 66 -10.36 -2.74 6.01
CA PHE A 66 -10.99 -2.53 4.71
C PHE A 66 -11.86 -3.72 4.25
N GLU A 67 -11.55 -4.96 4.64
CA GLU A 67 -12.30 -6.15 4.21
C GLU A 67 -13.74 -6.21 4.76
N GLY A 68 -13.93 -5.71 5.99
CA GLY A 68 -15.16 -5.90 6.76
C GLY A 68 -16.32 -4.95 6.42
N VAL A 69 -16.11 -3.97 5.52
CA VAL A 69 -17.02 -2.80 5.42
C VAL A 69 -17.85 -2.82 4.13
N GLY A 70 -17.39 -3.46 3.05
CA GLY A 70 -18.16 -3.59 1.81
C GLY A 70 -17.33 -4.01 0.59
N PRO A 71 -17.97 -4.33 -0.55
CA PRO A 71 -17.30 -4.86 -1.74
C PRO A 71 -16.26 -3.89 -2.34
N GLY A 72 -16.50 -2.57 -2.28
CA GLY A 72 -15.55 -1.55 -2.74
C GLY A 72 -14.24 -1.55 -1.95
N LEU A 73 -14.33 -1.54 -0.62
CA LEU A 73 -13.14 -1.57 0.26
C LEU A 73 -12.47 -2.95 0.29
N ARG A 74 -13.22 -4.03 0.04
CA ARG A 74 -12.64 -5.37 -0.14
C ARG A 74 -11.66 -5.43 -1.32
N LYS A 75 -11.90 -4.67 -2.40
CA LYS A 75 -10.96 -4.57 -3.52
C LYS A 75 -9.66 -3.88 -3.09
N ILE A 76 -9.75 -2.81 -2.30
CA ILE A 76 -8.59 -2.11 -1.72
C ILE A 76 -7.80 -3.07 -0.83
N ALA A 77 -8.47 -3.80 0.06
CA ALA A 77 -7.85 -4.78 0.94
C ALA A 77 -7.07 -5.86 0.17
N ARG A 78 -7.66 -6.42 -0.89
CA ARG A 78 -6.99 -7.41 -1.75
C ARG A 78 -5.71 -6.84 -2.35
N ARG A 79 -5.77 -5.64 -2.92
CA ARG A 79 -4.60 -4.97 -3.53
C ARG A 79 -3.51 -4.70 -2.49
N LEU A 80 -3.88 -4.21 -1.30
CA LEU A 80 -2.93 -4.05 -0.19
C LEU A 80 -2.26 -5.37 0.20
N ARG A 81 -3.02 -6.47 0.25
CA ARG A 81 -2.48 -7.80 0.55
C ARG A 81 -1.52 -8.30 -0.53
N ASP A 82 -1.84 -8.07 -1.79
CA ASP A 82 -0.96 -8.45 -2.91
C ASP A 82 0.35 -7.66 -2.88
N ARG A 83 0.30 -6.36 -2.58
CA ARG A 83 1.51 -5.53 -2.41
C ARG A 83 2.33 -5.94 -1.18
N LYS A 84 1.67 -6.26 -0.06
CA LYS A 84 2.33 -6.78 1.15
C LYS A 84 3.10 -8.09 0.85
N ARG A 85 2.48 -9.00 0.09
CA ARG A 85 3.11 -10.27 -0.31
C ARG A 85 4.33 -10.03 -1.19
N LEU A 86 4.20 -9.16 -2.19
CA LEU A 86 5.32 -8.83 -3.08
C LEU A 86 6.48 -8.17 -2.31
N ARG A 87 6.18 -7.27 -1.36
CA ARG A 87 7.16 -6.69 -0.44
C ARG A 87 7.83 -7.73 0.45
N ALA A 88 7.09 -8.73 0.94
CA ALA A 88 7.68 -9.81 1.73
C ALA A 88 8.62 -10.69 0.90
N MET A 89 8.28 -10.99 -0.36
CA MET A 89 9.18 -11.67 -1.30
C MET A 89 10.43 -10.84 -1.53
N ALA A 90 10.27 -9.57 -1.95
CA ALA A 90 11.39 -8.69 -2.27
C ALA A 90 12.37 -8.50 -1.10
N ASP A 91 11.87 -8.41 0.14
CA ASP A 91 12.71 -8.17 1.31
C ASP A 91 13.36 -9.43 1.91
N TYR A 92 12.71 -10.59 1.82
CA TYR A 92 13.14 -11.77 2.58
C TYR A 92 13.49 -12.99 1.75
N GLN A 93 13.03 -13.07 0.50
CA GLN A 93 13.30 -14.21 -0.38
C GLN A 93 14.48 -13.86 -1.28
N LEU A 94 15.69 -14.02 -0.73
CA LEU A 94 16.95 -13.69 -1.41
C LEU A 94 17.32 -14.69 -2.53
N SER A 95 16.65 -15.83 -2.59
CA SER A 95 16.83 -16.85 -3.64
C SER A 95 15.95 -16.61 -4.87
N GLU A 96 14.91 -15.80 -4.74
CA GLU A 96 14.08 -15.34 -5.87
C GLU A 96 14.77 -14.17 -6.55
N GLU A 97 14.54 -13.90 -7.82
CA GLU A 97 15.06 -12.71 -8.50
C GLU A 97 13.96 -11.66 -8.62
N VAL A 98 14.30 -10.37 -8.46
CA VAL A 98 13.36 -9.26 -8.70
C VAL A 98 13.80 -8.48 -9.92
N SER A 99 12.99 -8.51 -10.97
CA SER A 99 13.26 -7.79 -12.22
C SER A 99 12.89 -6.29 -12.14
N ARG A 100 13.44 -5.51 -13.08
CA ARG A 100 13.06 -4.10 -13.26
C ARG A 100 11.58 -3.96 -13.60
N GLU A 101 11.09 -4.83 -14.48
CA GLU A 101 9.71 -4.86 -14.97
C GLU A 101 8.74 -5.08 -13.80
N GLU A 102 9.06 -5.97 -12.87
CA GLU A 102 8.27 -6.20 -11.66
C GLU A 102 8.25 -4.98 -10.74
N ALA A 103 9.39 -4.32 -10.55
CA ALA A 103 9.46 -3.08 -9.76
C ALA A 103 8.63 -1.95 -10.39
N GLN A 104 8.73 -1.75 -11.71
CA GLN A 104 7.95 -0.74 -12.44
C GLN A 104 6.45 -1.06 -12.44
N LEU A 105 6.07 -2.32 -12.64
CA LEU A 105 4.68 -2.75 -12.53
C LEU A 105 4.15 -2.52 -11.11
N ASN A 106 4.97 -2.80 -10.09
CA ASN A 106 4.60 -2.54 -8.72
C ASN A 106 4.37 -1.05 -8.46
N LEU A 107 5.26 -0.18 -8.94
CA LEU A 107 5.12 1.28 -8.82
C LEU A 107 3.81 1.77 -9.45
N LEU A 108 3.48 1.29 -10.66
CA LEU A 108 2.23 1.64 -11.34
C LEU A 108 1.00 1.23 -10.52
N GLU A 109 1.00 0.00 -9.99
CA GLU A 109 -0.11 -0.52 -9.19
C GLU A 109 -0.27 0.19 -7.84
N VAL A 110 0.84 0.53 -7.18
CA VAL A 110 0.84 1.33 -5.95
C VAL A 110 0.31 2.73 -6.23
N THR A 111 0.74 3.38 -7.33
CA THR A 111 0.29 4.72 -7.72
C THR A 111 -1.22 4.75 -7.93
N ARG A 112 -1.76 3.75 -8.64
CA ARG A 112 -3.20 3.57 -8.82
C ARG A 112 -3.92 3.32 -7.50
N LEU A 113 -3.35 2.49 -6.62
CA LEU A 113 -3.92 2.19 -5.31
C LEU A 113 -4.01 3.43 -4.42
N MET A 114 -2.95 4.25 -4.38
CA MET A 114 -2.96 5.51 -3.63
C MET A 114 -4.00 6.48 -4.19
N SER A 115 -4.13 6.57 -5.51
CA SER A 115 -5.16 7.40 -6.14
C SER A 115 -6.58 6.94 -5.78
N ASP A 116 -6.83 5.63 -5.74
CA ASP A 116 -8.13 5.09 -5.34
C ASP A 116 -8.41 5.31 -3.85
N LEU A 117 -7.38 5.21 -2.99
CA LEU A 117 -7.46 5.55 -1.57
C LEU A 117 -7.83 7.02 -1.36
N ASP A 118 -7.27 7.94 -2.14
CA ASP A 118 -7.64 9.36 -2.06
C ASP A 118 -9.08 9.61 -2.52
N ARG A 119 -9.54 8.94 -3.59
CA ARG A 119 -10.92 9.06 -4.08
C ARG A 119 -11.95 8.63 -3.03
N ILE A 120 -11.74 7.49 -2.38
CA ILE A 120 -12.70 7.00 -1.37
C ILE A 120 -12.77 7.92 -0.15
N ARG A 121 -11.68 8.62 0.18
CA ARG A 121 -11.65 9.63 1.27
C ARG A 121 -12.48 10.86 0.93
N CYS A 122 -12.45 11.32 -0.33
CA CYS A 122 -13.24 12.45 -0.80
C CYS A 122 -14.74 12.11 -0.92
N SER A 123 -15.11 10.89 -1.31
CA SER A 123 -16.52 10.51 -1.43
C SER A 123 -17.25 10.40 -0.09
N SER A 124 -16.54 10.06 0.99
CA SER A 124 -17.11 9.99 2.34
C SER A 124 -17.41 11.35 2.99
N THR A 125 -16.78 12.43 2.54
CA THR A 125 -16.92 13.76 3.14
C THR A 125 -18.20 14.49 2.73
N THR A 126 -18.89 14.04 1.68
CA THR A 126 -20.09 14.72 1.13
C THR A 126 -21.38 14.34 1.86
N THR A 127 -21.43 13.21 2.58
CA THR A 127 -22.65 12.68 3.21
C THR A 127 -22.96 13.20 4.62
N ALA A 128 -22.12 14.08 5.19
CA ALA A 128 -22.27 14.58 6.57
C ALA A 128 -22.95 15.96 6.69
N LYS A 129 -23.79 16.35 5.72
CA LYS A 129 -24.66 17.53 5.80
C LYS A 129 -26.10 17.12 5.47
N SER A 130 -26.85 16.66 6.47
CA SER A 130 -28.32 16.60 6.46
C SER A 130 -28.80 16.65 7.90
#